data_AF-A0A2S7Q4P0-F1
#
_entry.id   AF-A0A2S7Q4P0-F1
#
_cell.length_a   1.000
_cell.length_b   1.000
_cell.length_c   1.000
_cell.angle_alpha   90.00
_cell.angle_beta   90.00
_cell.angle_gamma   90.00
#
_symmetry.space_group_name_H-M   'P 1'
#
loop_
_entity.id
_entity.type
_entity.pdbx_description
1 polymer ?
#
loop_
_entity_poly.entity_id
_entity_poly.type
_entity_poly.pdbx_seq_one_letter_code
_entity_poly.pdbx_strand_id
1 'polypeptide(L)'
;MKLSPPGLALAIISIITIATQIATLIDPSSFIRDFKVESVEASRFIAYLLILVNFYELIGALQDNWTIYRFGIAARALAVPLFWSFGETWRLLVGLEVGTMTILGAAMVVV
;
A
#
# COMPACT_ATOMS: atom_id res chain seq x y z
N MET A 1 21.91 -7.03 7.12
CA MET A 1 21.21 -8.28 6.75
C MET A 1 20.83 -8.19 5.29
N LYS A 2 21.00 -9.26 4.51
CA LYS A 2 20.53 -9.30 3.11
C LYS A 2 19.05 -9.70 3.15
N LEU A 3 18.17 -8.85 2.61
CA LEU A 3 16.75 -9.17 2.51
C LEU A 3 16.52 -10.28 1.48
N SER A 4 15.57 -11.17 1.74
CA SER A 4 15.08 -12.08 0.72
C SER A 4 14.41 -11.31 -0.43
N PRO A 5 14.25 -11.91 -1.63
CA PRO A 5 13.50 -11.28 -2.71
C PRO A 5 12.11 -10.74 -2.31
N PRO A 6 11.25 -11.48 -1.58
CA PRO A 6 9.96 -10.94 -1.15
C PRO A 6 10.11 -9.86 -0.07
N GLY A 7 11.10 -9.98 0.82
CA GLY A 7 11.43 -8.91 1.77
C GLY A 7 11.82 -7.61 1.08
N LEU A 8 12.64 -7.68 0.03
CA LEU A 8 13.03 -6.50 -0.76
C LEU A 8 11.82 -5.91 -1.49
N ALA A 9 11.01 -6.75 -2.14
CA ALA A 9 9.81 -6.31 -2.85
C ALA A 9 8.83 -5.59 -1.91
N LEU A 10 8.50 -6.20 -0.77
CA LEU A 10 7.57 -5.61 0.20
C LEU A 10 8.14 -4.33 0.81
N ALA A 11 9.44 -4.28 1.12
CA ALA A 11 10.08 -3.08 1.64
C ALA A 11 10.00 -1.91 0.66
N ILE A 12 10.30 -2.13 -0.63
CA ILE A 12 10.21 -1.10 -1.68
C ILE A 12 8.77 -0.60 -1.79
N ILE A 13 7.79 -1.50 -1.89
CA ILE A 13 6.37 -1.12 -2.00
C ILE A 13 5.94 -0.30 -0.78
N SER A 14 6.30 -0.75 0.42
CA SER A 14 5.95 -0.07 1.67
C SER A 14 6.56 1.31 1.76
N ILE A 15 7.85 1.45 1.42
CA ILE A 15 8.57 2.74 1.45
C ILE A 15 7.94 3.74 0.49
N ILE A 16 7.69 3.33 -0.76
CA ILE A 16 7.08 4.20 -1.76
C ILE A 16 5.70 4.65 -1.28
N THR A 17 4.88 3.72 -0.78
CA THR A 17 3.54 4.03 -0.30
C THR A 17 3.58 4.98 0.90
N ILE A 18 4.44 4.74 1.89
CA ILE A 18 4.63 5.62 3.04
C ILE A 18 5.02 7.03 2.57
N ALA A 19 5.98 7.16 1.65
CA ALA A 19 6.42 8.45 1.14
C ALA A 19 5.28 9.21 0.44
N THR A 20 4.46 8.52 -0.37
CA THR A 20 3.27 9.11 -1.00
C THR A 20 2.27 9.60 0.04
N GLN A 21 1.99 8.82 1.09
CA GLN A 21 1.03 9.20 2.12
C GLN A 21 1.56 10.32 3.04
N ILE A 22 2.87 10.42 3.27
CA ILE A 22 3.48 11.57 3.96
C ILE A 22 3.23 12.85 3.15
N ALA A 23 3.35 12.80 1.83
CA ALA A 23 3.02 13.95 0.99
C ALA A 23 1.54 14.35 1.15
N THR A 24 0.62 13.37 1.21
CA THR A 24 -0.81 13.60 1.47
C THR A 24 -1.10 14.17 2.86
N LEU A 25 -0.32 13.81 3.89
CA LEU A 25 -0.45 14.41 5.22
C LEU A 25 -0.10 15.90 5.21
N ILE A 26 0.99 16.26 4.53
CA ILE A 26 1.47 17.64 4.39
C ILE A 26 0.47 18.46 3.58
N ASP A 27 0.16 17.99 2.38
CA ASP A 27 -0.77 18.62 1.44
C ASP A 27 -1.77 17.60 0.86
N PRO A 28 -3.02 17.56 1.37
CA PRO A 28 -4.03 16.63 0.90
C PRO A 28 -4.76 17.12 -0.36
N SER A 29 -4.41 18.28 -0.93
CA SER A 29 -5.15 18.90 -2.04
C SER A 29 -5.24 17.99 -3.28
N SER A 30 -4.15 17.29 -3.62
CA SER A 30 -4.12 16.31 -4.71
C SER A 30 -5.05 15.14 -4.43
N PHE A 31 -5.00 14.59 -3.22
CA PHE A 31 -5.85 13.49 -2.80
C PHE A 31 -7.34 13.87 -2.81
N ILE A 32 -7.68 15.05 -2.30
CA ILE A 32 -9.07 15.56 -2.30
C ILE A 32 -9.56 15.75 -3.73
N ARG A 33 -8.75 16.36 -4.59
CA ARG A 33 -9.12 16.58 -6.00
C ARG A 33 -9.33 15.27 -6.74
N ASP A 34 -8.43 14.32 -6.56
CA ASP A 34 -8.41 13.10 -7.33
C ASP A 34 -9.49 12.12 -6.81
N PHE A 35 -9.59 11.95 -5.48
CA PHE A 35 -10.49 10.98 -4.84
C PHE A 35 -11.82 11.55 -4.34
N LYS A 36 -12.05 12.86 -4.49
CA LYS A 36 -13.28 13.58 -4.09
C LYS A 36 -13.66 13.39 -2.62
N VAL A 37 -12.66 13.28 -1.75
CA VAL A 37 -12.88 13.22 -0.29
C VAL A 37 -13.15 14.63 0.22
N GLU A 38 -14.41 14.91 0.59
CA GLU A 38 -14.88 16.27 0.92
C GLU A 38 -14.32 16.86 2.24
N SER A 39 -13.49 16.11 2.97
CA SER A 39 -12.86 16.56 4.23
C SER A 39 -11.34 16.41 4.20
N VAL A 40 -10.66 17.49 4.59
CA VAL A 40 -9.22 17.56 4.79
C VAL A 40 -8.78 16.62 5.91
N GLU A 41 -9.53 16.60 7.01
CA GLU A 41 -9.30 15.75 8.17
C GLU A 41 -9.45 14.27 7.81
N ALA A 42 -10.50 13.93 7.05
CA ALA A 42 -10.71 12.57 6.56
C ALA A 42 -9.57 12.11 5.65
N SER A 43 -9.13 12.97 4.73
CA SER A 43 -8.00 12.67 3.83
C SER A 43 -6.70 12.41 4.60
N ARG A 44 -6.41 13.26 5.58
CA ARG A 44 -5.23 13.09 6.46
C ARG A 44 -5.33 11.85 7.34
N PHE A 45 -6.53 11.55 7.84
CA PHE A 45 -6.75 10.35 8.63
C PHE A 45 -6.55 9.07 7.82
N ILE A 46 -7.07 9.03 6.58
CA ILE A 46 -6.83 7.92 5.65
C ILE A 46 -5.33 7.76 5.38
N ALA A 47 -4.63 8.85 5.07
CA ALA A 47 -3.19 8.83 4.83
C ALA A 47 -2.42 8.29 6.06
N TYR A 48 -2.78 8.74 7.26
CA TYR A 48 -2.20 8.24 8.52
C TYR A 48 -2.42 6.73 8.70
N LEU A 49 -3.63 6.22 8.47
CA LEU A 49 -3.93 4.79 8.56
C LEU A 49 -3.12 3.97 7.55
N LEU A 50 -3.00 4.46 6.31
CA LEU A 50 -2.20 3.81 5.27
C LEU A 50 -0.72 3.78 5.63
N ILE A 51 -0.19 4.84 6.25
CA ILE A 51 1.17 4.87 6.79
C ILE A 51 1.36 3.76 7.82
N LEU A 52 0.43 3.61 8.79
CA LEU A 52 0.55 2.57 9.83
C LEU A 52 0.56 1.16 9.25
N VAL A 53 -0.34 0.87 8.30
CA VAL A 53 -0.40 -0.45 7.64
C VAL A 53 0.91 -0.74 6.89
N ASN A 54 1.42 0.23 6.14
CA ASN A 54 2.67 0.04 5.39
C ASN A 54 3.91 0.00 6.29
N PHE A 55 3.90 0.68 7.45
CA PHE A 55 4.97 0.51 8.44
C PHE A 55 4.99 -0.90 9.02
N TYR A 56 3.82 -1.49 9.26
CA TYR A 56 3.73 -2.89 9.69
C TYR A 56 4.28 -3.84 8.62
N GLU A 57 3.92 -3.64 7.35
CA GLU A 57 4.50 -4.38 6.22
C GLU A 57 6.02 -4.20 6.13
N LEU A 58 6.53 -2.97 6.30
CA LEU A 58 7.96 -2.67 6.26
C LEU A 58 8.73 -3.35 7.39
N ILE A 59 8.22 -3.32 8.62
CA ILE A 59 8.84 -4.03 9.75
C ILE A 59 8.90 -5.53 9.45
N GLY A 60 7.80 -6.11 8.96
CA GLY A 60 7.78 -7.51 8.57
C GLY A 60 8.72 -7.85 7.43
N ALA A 61 8.89 -6.94 6.47
CA ALA A 61 9.85 -7.07 5.40
C ALA A 61 11.29 -7.10 5.94
N LEU A 62 11.63 -6.21 6.86
CA LEU A 62 12.95 -6.14 7.50
C LEU A 62 13.25 -7.35 8.40
N GLN A 63 12.22 -7.98 8.94
CA GLN A 63 12.31 -9.20 9.75
C GLN A 63 12.25 -10.50 8.93
N ASP A 64 12.13 -10.39 7.60
CA ASP A 64 11.97 -11.52 6.68
C ASP A 64 10.77 -12.44 7.03
N ASN A 65 9.66 -11.84 7.47
CA ASN A 65 8.53 -12.57 8.02
C ASN A 65 7.51 -12.98 6.94
N TRP A 66 7.48 -14.29 6.65
CA TRP A 66 6.55 -14.89 5.68
C TRP A 66 5.07 -14.67 5.97
N THR A 67 4.68 -14.58 7.24
CA THR A 67 3.28 -14.28 7.62
C THR A 67 2.90 -12.88 7.15
N ILE A 68 3.83 -11.93 7.23
CA ILE A 68 3.58 -10.54 6.83
C ILE A 68 3.55 -10.42 5.29
N TYR A 69 4.29 -11.24 4.55
CA TYR A 69 4.15 -11.29 3.08
C TYR A 69 2.76 -11.75 2.65
N ARG A 70 2.25 -12.81 3.27
CA ARG A 70 0.89 -13.32 3.02
C ARG A 70 -0.16 -12.29 3.42
N PHE A 71 0.03 -11.61 4.55
CA PHE A 71 -0.81 -10.48 4.95
C PHE A 71 -0.80 -9.39 3.87
N GLY A 72 0.37 -9.02 3.34
CA GLY A 72 0.47 -8.01 2.29
C GLY A 72 -0.24 -8.39 0.99
N ILE A 73 -0.24 -9.66 0.61
CA ILE A 73 -1.07 -10.14 -0.52
C ILE A 73 -2.57 -10.04 -0.17
N ALA A 74 -2.97 -10.51 1.02
CA ALA A 74 -4.36 -10.50 1.44
C ALA A 74 -4.93 -9.07 1.54
N ALA A 75 -4.15 -8.13 2.10
CA ALA A 75 -4.52 -6.73 2.21
C ALA A 75 -4.82 -6.11 0.84
N ARG A 76 -3.93 -6.34 -0.16
CA ARG A 76 -4.10 -5.86 -1.52
C ARG A 76 -5.31 -6.50 -2.21
N ALA A 77 -5.47 -7.82 -2.04
CA ALA A 77 -6.64 -8.54 -2.57
C ALA A 77 -7.97 -8.01 -2.02
N LEU A 78 -8.02 -7.59 -0.75
CA LEU A 78 -9.20 -6.96 -0.13
C LEU A 78 -9.37 -5.49 -0.53
N ALA A 79 -8.29 -4.77 -0.82
CA ALA A 79 -8.33 -3.39 -1.28
C ALA A 79 -8.94 -3.27 -2.69
N VAL A 80 -8.71 -4.25 -3.57
CA VAL A 80 -9.26 -4.27 -4.94
C VAL A 80 -10.79 -4.09 -4.99
N PRO A 81 -11.64 -4.92 -4.34
CA PRO A 81 -13.08 -4.73 -4.38
C PRO A 81 -13.54 -3.45 -3.68
N LEU A 82 -12.83 -3.00 -2.63
CA LEU A 82 -13.12 -1.73 -1.96
C LEU A 82 -12.92 -0.56 -2.92
N PHE A 83 -11.76 -0.44 -3.56
CA PHE A 83 -11.47 0.61 -4.52
C PHE A 83 -12.37 0.57 -5.75
N TRP A 84 -12.76 -0.63 -6.19
CA TRP A 84 -13.72 -0.78 -7.28
C TRP A 84 -15.09 -0.16 -6.96
N SER A 85 -15.48 -0.17 -5.69
CA SER A 85 -16.78 0.32 -5.20
C SER A 85 -16.84 1.85 -5.00
N PHE A 86 -15.71 2.53 -4.83
CA PHE A 86 -15.67 3.97 -4.46
C PHE A 86 -15.73 4.95 -5.64
N GLY A 87 -15.66 4.46 -6.88
CA GLY A 87 -15.83 5.28 -8.09
C GLY A 87 -14.64 5.22 -9.05
N GLU A 88 -14.72 5.99 -10.14
CA GLU A 88 -13.80 5.85 -11.27
C GLU A 88 -12.34 6.17 -10.93
N THR A 89 -12.07 7.23 -10.16
CA THR A 89 -10.69 7.55 -9.76
C THR A 89 -10.06 6.45 -8.90
N TRP A 90 -10.84 5.84 -8.00
CA TRP A 90 -10.38 4.76 -7.14
C TRP A 90 -10.06 3.49 -7.93
N ARG A 91 -10.72 3.24 -9.06
CA ARG A 91 -10.40 2.10 -9.94
C ARG A 91 -8.98 2.15 -10.51
N LEU A 92 -8.37 3.32 -10.62
CA LEU A 92 -6.95 3.42 -11.02
C LEU A 92 -6.03 2.76 -9.98
N LEU A 93 -6.39 2.83 -8.68
CA LEU A 93 -5.65 2.17 -7.61
C LEU A 93 -5.77 0.66 -7.66
N VAL A 94 -6.84 0.10 -8.25
CA VAL A 94 -6.96 -1.36 -8.43
C VAL A 94 -5.80 -1.92 -9.26
N GLY A 95 -5.38 -1.20 -10.30
CA GLY A 95 -4.19 -1.59 -11.08
C GLY A 95 -2.91 -1.60 -10.24
N LEU A 96 -2.76 -0.62 -9.34
CA LEU A 96 -1.62 -0.54 -8.42
C LEU A 96 -1.63 -1.69 -7.41
N GLU A 97 -2.79 -2.00 -6.82
CA GLU A 97 -2.95 -3.12 -5.87
C GLU A 97 -2.63 -4.47 -6.55
N VAL A 98 -3.18 -4.70 -7.74
CA VAL A 98 -2.92 -5.93 -8.52
C VAL A 98 -1.45 -6.01 -8.92
N GLY A 99 -0.85 -4.91 -9.39
CA GLY A 99 0.55 -4.87 -9.81
C GLY A 99 1.49 -5.16 -8.64
N THR A 100 1.31 -4.48 -7.51
CA THR A 100 2.15 -4.68 -6.32
C THR A 100 1.95 -6.05 -5.68
N MET A 101 0.72 -6.57 -5.68
CA MET A 101 0.42 -7.94 -5.26
C MET A 101 1.11 -8.97 -6.15
N THR A 102 1.11 -8.76 -7.47
CA THR A 102 1.77 -9.66 -8.44
C THR A 102 3.29 -9.64 -8.26
N ILE A 103 3.89 -8.47 -8.08
CA ILE A 103 5.34 -8.33 -7.80
C ILE A 103 5.72 -9.09 -6.54
N LEU A 104 4.97 -8.91 -5.46
CA LEU A 104 5.22 -9.60 -4.20
C LEU A 104 5.03 -11.12 -4.34
N GLY A 105 3.93 -11.56 -4.98
CA GLY A 105 3.66 -12.97 -5.21
C GLY A 105 4.73 -13.65 -6.07
N ALA A 106 5.18 -13.00 -7.14
CA ALA A 106 6.28 -13.48 -7.97
C ALA A 106 7.58 -13.58 -7.16
N ALA A 107 7.90 -12.57 -6.36
CA ALA A 107 9.08 -12.57 -5.50
C ALA A 107 9.05 -13.71 -4.47
N MET A 108 7.87 -14.09 -3.97
CA MET A 108 7.71 -15.22 -3.05
C MET A 108 7.89 -16.60 -3.71
N VAL A 109 7.61 -16.72 -5.02
CA VAL A 109 7.75 -17.98 -5.78
C VAL A 109 9.20 -18.24 -6.23
N VAL A 110 9.99 -17.19 -6.42
CA VAL A 110 11.40 -17.27 -6.86
C VAL A 110 12.37 -17.64 -5.71
N VAL A 111 11.85 -17.83 -4.49
CA VAL A 111 12.61 -18.18 -3.27
C VAL A 111 12.89 -19.68 -3.17
#